data_AF-A0A1G2MUB0-F1
#
_entry.id   AF-A0A1G2MUB0-F1
#
_cell.length_a   1.000
_cell.length_b   1.000
_cell.length_c   1.000
_cell.angle_alpha   90.00
_cell.angle_beta   90.00
_cell.angle_gamma   90.00
#
_symmetry.space_group_name_H-M   'P 1'
#
loop_
_entity.id
_entity.type
_entity.pdbx_description
1 polymer ?
#
loop_
_entity_poly.entity_id
_entity_poly.type
_entity_poly.pdbx_seq_one_letter_code
_entity_poly.pdbx_strand_id
1 'polypeptide(L)'
;MHKLILVAVVYKIQLLIILAADPGRDIRQLIPALIQVESSGRDFVIGDRSLGEKAYGPLQIRKPVVDDVNRAYGTNYRPEEMLGNRKLSIEVCEKYLRLYATPKRLGMEATPEHLARIWNGGPNGWKRNVTLPYWQKVKRLML
;
A
#
# COMPACT_ATOMS: atom_id res chain seq x y z
N MET A 1 2.01 52.16 18.74
CA MET A 1 1.24 50.93 19.02
C MET A 1 0.67 50.26 17.75
N HIS A 2 1.29 50.38 16.57
CA HIS A 2 0.78 49.79 15.31
C HIS A 2 1.69 48.75 14.65
N LYS A 3 2.90 48.50 15.18
CA LYS A 3 3.84 47.51 14.61
C LYS A 3 3.68 46.07 15.16
N LEU A 4 3.01 45.90 16.31
CA LEU A 4 2.80 44.57 16.91
C LEU A 4 1.66 43.77 16.27
N ILE A 5 0.67 44.43 15.67
CA ILE A 5 -0.51 43.75 15.09
C ILE A 5 -0.15 43.07 13.76
N LEU A 6 0.73 43.67 12.96
CA LEU A 6 1.14 43.12 11.66
C LEU A 6 1.97 41.84 11.82
N VAL A 7 2.84 41.78 12.84
CA VAL A 7 3.71 40.61 13.09
C VAL A 7 2.88 39.39 13.51
N ALA A 8 1.88 39.56 14.39
CA ALA A 8 1.02 38.46 14.83
C ALA A 8 0.13 37.88 13.70
N VAL A 9 -0.29 38.71 12.74
CA VAL A 9 -1.06 38.26 11.56
C VAL A 9 -0.17 37.48 10.60
N VAL A 10 1.07 37.93 10.37
CA VAL A 10 2.05 37.21 9.53
C VAL A 10 2.42 35.87 10.17
N TYR A 11 2.66 35.80 11.50
CA TYR A 11 2.89 34.53 12.19
C TYR A 11 1.66 33.61 12.19
N LYS A 12 0.43 34.12 12.31
CA LYS A 12 -0.79 33.31 12.17
C LYS A 12 -0.95 32.75 10.75
N ILE A 13 -0.60 33.52 9.72
CA ILE A 13 -0.62 33.06 8.32
C ILE A 13 0.50 32.05 8.06
N GLN A 14 1.71 32.26 8.61
CA GLN A 14 2.82 31.30 8.53
C GLN A 14 2.49 29.99 9.26
N LEU A 15 1.76 30.05 10.39
CA LEU A 15 1.31 28.88 11.16
C LEU A 15 0.14 28.14 10.47
N LEU A 16 -0.70 28.85 9.69
CA LEU A 16 -1.75 28.23 8.88
C LEU A 16 -1.22 27.44 7.67
N ILE A 17 -0.05 27.81 7.14
CA ILE A 17 0.56 27.11 5.98
C ILE A 17 1.11 25.73 6.40
N ILE A 18 1.48 25.54 7.67
CA ILE A 18 1.95 24.23 8.17
C ILE A 18 0.81 23.22 8.32
N LEU A 19 -0.46 23.67 8.34
CA LEU A 19 -1.63 22.78 8.40
C LEU A 19 -2.10 22.25 7.04
N ALA A 20 -1.40 22.59 5.94
CA ALA A 20 -1.71 22.12 4.59
C ALA A 20 -0.81 20.96 4.11
N ALA A 21 0.04 20.40 4.98
CA ALA A 21 0.62 19.08 4.75
C ALA A 21 -0.32 18.04 5.36
N ASP A 22 -1.28 17.56 4.56
CA ASP A 22 -2.11 16.41 4.92
C ASP A 22 -1.20 15.23 5.30
N PRO A 23 -1.19 14.74 6.57
CA PRO A 23 -0.47 13.52 6.93
C PRO A 23 -1.11 12.25 6.35
N GLY A 24 -2.12 12.40 5.48
CA GLY A 24 -2.60 11.42 4.51
C GLY A 24 -1.52 11.02 3.52
N ARG A 25 -0.61 10.17 3.98
CA ARG A 25 0.47 9.59 3.18
C ARG A 25 -0.02 9.06 1.84
N ASP A 26 0.55 9.65 0.82
CA ASP A 26 0.31 9.38 -0.57
C ASP A 26 0.52 7.89 -0.93
N ILE A 27 -0.31 7.37 -1.83
CA ILE A 27 -0.12 6.05 -2.49
C ILE A 27 1.29 5.89 -3.05
N ARG A 28 1.93 7.00 -3.47
CA ARG A 28 3.33 7.06 -3.93
C ARG A 28 4.33 6.49 -2.92
N GLN A 29 4.05 6.56 -1.62
CA GLN A 29 4.90 5.99 -0.56
C GLN A 29 4.50 4.57 -0.18
N LEU A 30 3.25 4.17 -0.43
CA LEU A 30 2.74 2.86 -0.01
C LEU A 30 3.44 1.72 -0.74
N ILE A 31 3.46 1.73 -2.07
CA ILE A 31 4.03 0.63 -2.87
C ILE A 31 5.52 0.40 -2.55
N PRO A 32 6.39 1.42 -2.48
CA PRO A 32 7.77 1.24 -2.02
C PRO A 32 7.87 0.64 -0.62
N ALA A 33 7.01 1.06 0.32
CA ALA A 33 6.98 0.51 1.67
C ALA A 33 6.54 -0.97 1.68
N LEU A 34 5.55 -1.36 0.88
CA LEU A 34 5.15 -2.77 0.71
C LEU A 34 6.32 -3.60 0.17
N ILE A 35 6.97 -3.15 -0.91
CA ILE A 35 8.15 -3.84 -1.49
C ILE A 35 9.25 -4.04 -0.43
N GLN A 36 9.51 -3.01 0.38
CA GLN A 36 10.53 -3.10 1.42
C GLN A 36 10.15 -4.11 2.52
N VAL A 37 8.87 -4.22 2.90
CA VAL A 37 8.41 -5.22 3.87
C VAL A 37 8.44 -6.63 3.27
N GLU A 38 8.00 -6.80 2.03
CA GLU A 38 7.82 -8.10 1.39
C GLU A 38 9.14 -8.76 0.97
N SER A 39 10.06 -8.00 0.38
CA SER A 39 11.28 -8.57 -0.21
C SER A 39 12.57 -7.89 0.23
N SER A 40 12.48 -6.84 1.06
CA SER A 40 13.60 -5.94 1.34
C SER A 40 14.13 -5.27 0.07
N GLY A 41 13.24 -4.92 -0.87
CA GLY A 41 13.62 -4.22 -2.10
C GLY A 41 14.20 -5.11 -3.21
N ARG A 42 14.18 -6.44 -3.05
CA ARG A 42 14.75 -7.39 -4.00
C ARG A 42 13.71 -7.90 -4.99
N ASP A 43 14.06 -7.96 -6.26
CA ASP A 43 13.12 -8.38 -7.33
C ASP A 43 13.13 -9.90 -7.57
N PHE A 44 14.25 -10.57 -7.27
CA PHE A 44 14.46 -12.00 -7.52
C PHE A 44 14.27 -12.84 -6.24
N VAL A 45 13.11 -12.72 -5.60
CA VAL A 45 12.80 -13.45 -4.36
C VAL A 45 11.64 -14.41 -4.58
N ILE A 46 11.82 -15.66 -4.11
CA ILE A 46 10.76 -16.67 -4.02
C ILE A 46 10.56 -17.00 -2.55
N GLY A 47 9.41 -16.58 -2.00
CA GLY A 47 8.97 -16.91 -0.65
C GLY A 47 8.05 -18.12 -0.60
N ASP A 48 7.60 -18.48 0.60
CA ASP A 48 6.62 -19.55 0.83
C ASP A 48 7.01 -20.89 0.16
N ARG A 49 8.31 -21.18 0.10
CA ARG A 49 8.87 -22.33 -0.64
C ARG A 49 8.36 -23.69 -0.17
N SER A 50 7.90 -23.79 1.08
CA SER A 50 7.33 -24.98 1.68
C SER A 50 5.82 -25.13 1.46
N LEU A 51 5.15 -24.12 0.91
CA LEU A 51 3.73 -24.16 0.60
C LEU A 51 3.49 -24.66 -0.83
N GLY A 52 2.30 -25.22 -1.08
CA GLY A 52 1.90 -25.67 -2.42
C GLY A 52 1.89 -24.55 -3.45
N GLU A 53 1.69 -23.30 -3.00
CA GLU A 53 1.77 -22.10 -3.83
C GLU A 53 2.78 -21.13 -3.24
N LYS A 54 3.83 -20.83 -4.02
CA LYS A 54 4.91 -19.92 -3.64
C LYS A 54 4.52 -18.46 -3.83
N ALA A 55 5.30 -17.58 -3.21
CA ALA A 55 5.20 -16.13 -3.37
C ALA A 55 6.36 -15.61 -4.23
N TYR A 56 6.07 -14.73 -5.19
CA TYR A 56 7.04 -14.31 -6.20
C TYR A 56 7.29 -12.80 -6.25
N GLY A 57 8.54 -12.44 -6.50
CA GLY A 57 8.93 -11.09 -6.86
C GLY A 57 8.98 -10.11 -5.67
N PRO A 58 9.11 -8.81 -5.96
CA PRO A 58 9.33 -7.78 -4.95
C PRO A 58 8.14 -7.57 -4.01
N LEU A 59 6.94 -8.01 -4.40
CA LEU A 59 5.73 -7.88 -3.61
C LEU A 59 5.24 -9.23 -3.06
N GLN A 60 6.00 -10.32 -3.27
CA GLN A 60 5.63 -11.66 -2.77
C GLN A 60 4.22 -12.09 -3.21
N ILE A 61 3.92 -11.92 -4.50
CA ILE A 61 2.61 -12.17 -5.09
C ILE A 61 2.36 -13.68 -5.20
N ARG A 62 1.15 -14.11 -4.83
CA ARG A 62 0.70 -15.51 -4.87
C ARG A 62 -0.46 -15.72 -5.84
N LYS A 63 -0.74 -16.98 -6.15
CA LYS A 63 -1.80 -17.39 -7.08
C LYS A 63 -3.18 -16.76 -6.80
N PRO A 64 -3.69 -16.65 -5.56
CA PRO A 64 -5.02 -16.08 -5.33
C PRO A 64 -5.14 -14.61 -5.76
N VAL A 65 -4.07 -13.82 -5.59
CA VAL A 65 -4.02 -12.43 -6.05
C VAL A 65 -4.09 -12.37 -7.58
N VAL A 66 -3.30 -13.22 -8.25
CA VAL A 66 -3.27 -13.31 -9.72
C VAL A 66 -4.61 -13.78 -10.28
N ASP A 67 -5.22 -14.79 -9.67
CA ASP A 67 -6.53 -15.33 -10.08
C ASP A 67 -7.62 -14.27 -9.99
N ASP A 68 -7.63 -13.45 -8.93
CA ASP A 68 -8.58 -12.36 -8.77
C ASP A 68 -8.39 -11.25 -9.80
N VAL A 69 -7.13 -10.88 -10.07
CA VAL A 69 -6.79 -9.88 -11.09
C VAL A 69 -7.16 -10.39 -12.48
N ASN A 70 -6.80 -11.63 -12.82
CA ASN A 70 -7.16 -12.24 -14.10
C ASN A 70 -8.66 -12.28 -14.32
N ARG A 71 -9.42 -12.74 -13.31
CA ARG A 71 -10.88 -12.81 -13.39
C ARG A 71 -11.53 -11.43 -13.57
N ALA A 72 -11.03 -10.41 -12.88
CA ALA A 72 -11.64 -9.09 -12.90
C ALA A 72 -11.22 -8.23 -14.10
N TYR A 73 -10.01 -8.42 -14.63
CA TYR A 73 -9.44 -7.59 -15.69
C TYR A 73 -9.29 -8.32 -17.04
N GLY A 74 -9.67 -9.59 -17.14
CA GLY A 74 -9.53 -10.38 -18.37
C GLY A 74 -8.08 -10.65 -18.77
N THR A 75 -7.15 -10.61 -17.80
CA THR A 75 -5.72 -10.89 -18.03
C THR A 75 -5.43 -12.39 -17.90
N ASN A 76 -4.24 -12.80 -18.33
CA ASN A 76 -3.78 -14.19 -18.22
C ASN A 76 -2.39 -14.27 -17.57
N TYR A 77 -2.18 -13.50 -16.51
CA TYR A 77 -0.91 -13.50 -15.78
C TYR A 77 -0.73 -14.81 -15.01
N ARG A 78 0.53 -15.13 -14.74
CA ARG A 78 0.97 -16.23 -13.88
C ARG A 78 1.83 -15.67 -12.74
N PRO A 79 1.74 -16.24 -11.53
CA PRO A 79 2.54 -15.76 -10.39
C PRO A 79 4.05 -15.73 -10.66
N GLU A 80 4.58 -16.70 -11.44
CA GLU A 80 6.00 -16.75 -11.76
C GLU A 80 6.49 -15.53 -12.56
N GLU A 81 5.63 -14.87 -13.33
CA GLU A 81 5.99 -13.69 -14.13
C GLU A 81 6.39 -12.48 -13.27
N MET A 82 6.06 -12.51 -11.98
CA MET A 82 6.43 -11.45 -11.04
C MET A 82 7.92 -11.51 -10.66
N LEU A 83 8.56 -12.67 -10.81
CA LEU A 83 9.95 -12.87 -10.43
C LEU A 83 10.88 -12.03 -11.34
N GLY A 84 11.59 -11.07 -10.75
CA GLY A 84 12.44 -10.14 -11.50
C GLY A 84 11.69 -9.02 -12.23
N ASN A 85 10.35 -9.04 -12.22
CA ASN A 85 9.52 -8.06 -12.93
C ASN A 85 8.80 -7.12 -11.95
N ARG A 86 9.52 -6.10 -11.49
CA ARG A 86 8.98 -5.10 -10.55
C ARG A 86 7.78 -4.36 -11.12
N LYS A 87 7.83 -3.95 -12.38
CA LYS A 87 6.75 -3.19 -13.02
C LYS A 87 5.45 -4.00 -13.02
N LEU A 88 5.50 -5.26 -13.45
CA LEU A 88 4.33 -6.14 -13.45
C LEU A 88 3.84 -6.42 -12.03
N SER A 89 4.74 -6.61 -11.07
CA SER A 89 4.37 -6.83 -9.65
C SER A 89 3.59 -5.63 -9.09
N ILE A 90 4.03 -4.41 -9.38
CA ILE A 90 3.33 -3.18 -8.97
C ILE A 90 1.97 -3.11 -9.64
N GLU A 91 1.89 -3.36 -10.95
CA GLU A 91 0.63 -3.35 -11.70
C GLU A 91 -0.40 -4.33 -11.11
N VAL A 92 0.00 -5.58 -10.84
CA VAL A 92 -0.88 -6.59 -10.25
C VAL A 92 -1.32 -6.20 -8.84
N CYS A 93 -0.40 -5.68 -8.02
CA CYS A 93 -0.74 -5.19 -6.68
C CYS A 93 -1.75 -4.04 -6.73
N GLU A 94 -1.54 -3.04 -7.58
CA GLU A 94 -2.48 -1.93 -7.74
C GLU A 94 -3.85 -2.39 -8.23
N LYS A 95 -3.91 -3.28 -9.23
CA LYS A 95 -5.16 -3.87 -9.71
C LYS A 95 -5.89 -4.58 -8.57
N TYR A 96 -5.19 -5.43 -7.81
CA TYR A 96 -5.77 -6.13 -6.67
C TYR A 96 -6.30 -5.18 -5.58
N LEU A 97 -5.54 -4.13 -5.25
CA LEU A 97 -5.98 -3.11 -4.29
C LEU A 97 -7.21 -2.34 -4.80
N ARG A 98 -7.27 -1.98 -6.09
CA ARG A 98 -8.45 -1.33 -6.70
C ARG A 98 -9.71 -2.21 -6.63
N LEU A 99 -9.58 -3.53 -6.72
CA LEU A 99 -10.73 -4.45 -6.58
C LEU A 99 -11.32 -4.45 -5.18
N TYR A 100 -10.47 -4.28 -4.15
CA TYR A 100 -10.86 -4.58 -2.78
C TYR A 100 -10.96 -3.37 -1.86
N ALA A 101 -10.23 -2.30 -2.13
CA ALA A 101 -10.21 -1.07 -1.35
C ALA A 101 -11.22 -0.03 -1.88
N THR A 102 -12.42 -0.47 -2.25
CA THR A 102 -13.48 0.42 -2.76
C THR A 102 -14.31 1.01 -1.62
N PRO A 103 -14.82 2.26 -1.73
CA PRO A 103 -15.71 2.85 -0.74
C PRO A 103 -16.94 1.99 -0.44
N LYS A 104 -17.52 1.36 -1.47
CA LYS A 104 -18.67 0.44 -1.32
C LYS A 104 -18.37 -0.75 -0.39
N ARG A 105 -17.14 -1.28 -0.39
CA ARG A 105 -16.74 -2.42 0.45
C ARG A 105 -16.31 -1.99 1.85
N LEU A 106 -15.68 -0.84 1.96
CA LEU A 106 -15.09 -0.33 3.20
C LEU A 106 -16.09 0.49 4.03
N GLY A 107 -17.12 1.05 3.39
CA GLY A 107 -18.02 2.04 3.99
C GLY A 107 -17.37 3.43 4.11
N MET A 108 -16.19 3.63 3.54
CA MET A 108 -15.39 4.85 3.60
C MET A 108 -14.27 4.82 2.55
N GLU A 109 -13.66 5.97 2.30
CA GLU A 109 -12.45 6.04 1.48
C GLU A 109 -11.31 5.21 2.06
N ALA A 110 -10.54 4.57 1.18
CA ALA A 110 -9.43 3.73 1.60
C ALA A 110 -8.28 4.58 2.14
N THR A 111 -7.76 4.22 3.30
CA THR A 111 -6.54 4.79 3.86
C THR A 111 -5.35 3.90 3.49
N PRO A 112 -4.10 4.39 3.62
CA PRO A 112 -2.92 3.55 3.46
C PRO A 112 -2.91 2.32 4.39
N GLU A 113 -3.49 2.44 5.59
CA GLU A 113 -3.68 1.30 6.48
C GLU A 113 -4.61 0.25 5.86
N HIS A 114 -5.77 0.66 5.33
CA HIS A 114 -6.70 -0.25 4.68
C HIS A 114 -6.02 -1.00 3.54
N LEU A 115 -5.30 -0.27 2.67
CA LEU A 115 -4.58 -0.84 1.53
C LEU A 115 -3.51 -1.85 1.97
N ALA A 116 -2.64 -1.48 2.93
CA ALA A 116 -1.58 -2.36 3.43
C ALA A 116 -2.14 -3.63 4.07
N ARG A 117 -3.23 -3.52 4.83
CA ARG A 117 -3.85 -4.67 5.51
C ARG A 117 -4.64 -5.56 4.54
N ILE A 118 -5.22 -4.99 3.49
CA ILE A 118 -5.81 -5.76 2.37
C ILE A 118 -4.72 -6.54 1.63
N TRP A 119 -3.57 -5.91 1.38
CA TRP A 119 -2.43 -6.57 0.75
C TRP A 119 -1.96 -7.79 1.56
N ASN A 120 -1.74 -7.61 2.86
CA ASN A 120 -1.24 -8.67 3.73
C ASN A 120 -2.26 -9.77 4.06
N GLY A 121 -3.53 -9.41 4.25
CA GLY A 121 -4.55 -10.31 4.79
C GLY A 121 -5.63 -10.74 3.81
N GLY A 122 -5.54 -10.34 2.54
CA GLY A 122 -6.57 -10.54 1.53
C GLY A 122 -7.74 -9.55 1.64
N PRO A 123 -8.87 -9.82 0.95
CA PRO A 123 -9.96 -8.83 0.76
C PRO A 123 -10.59 -8.29 2.06
N ASN A 124 -10.50 -9.05 3.15
CA ASN A 124 -11.01 -8.69 4.48
C ASN A 124 -9.88 -8.48 5.49
N GLY A 125 -8.62 -8.38 5.06
CA GLY A 125 -7.45 -8.24 5.93
C GLY A 125 -7.51 -7.01 6.83
N TRP A 126 -8.10 -5.92 6.37
CA TRP A 126 -8.34 -4.70 7.15
C TRP A 126 -9.26 -4.87 8.36
N LYS A 127 -10.07 -5.94 8.41
CA LYS A 127 -10.94 -6.26 9.55
C LYS A 127 -10.26 -7.12 10.62
N ARG A 128 -9.10 -7.70 10.30
CA ARG A 128 -8.46 -8.73 11.14
C ARG A 128 -7.32 -8.12 11.95
N ASN A 129 -7.26 -8.38 13.26
CA ASN A 129 -6.17 -7.87 14.11
C ASN A 129 -4.80 -8.43 13.73
N VAL A 130 -4.75 -9.63 13.14
CA VAL A 130 -3.49 -10.27 12.73
C VAL A 130 -2.70 -9.48 11.68
N THR A 131 -3.32 -8.52 10.97
CA THR A 131 -2.65 -7.67 9.98
C THR A 131 -2.12 -6.36 10.56
N LEU A 132 -2.42 -6.04 11.83
CA LEU A 132 -1.92 -4.83 12.50
C LEU A 132 -0.39 -4.79 12.61
N PRO A 133 0.31 -5.88 12.98
CA PRO A 133 1.77 -5.87 13.01
C PRO A 133 2.39 -5.59 11.64
N TYR A 134 1.77 -6.10 10.56
CA TYR A 134 2.20 -5.80 9.19
C TYR A 134 2.05 -4.31 8.88
N TRP A 135 0.89 -3.72 9.19
CA TRP A 135 0.67 -2.29 9.02
C TRP A 135 1.72 -1.46 9.77
N GLN A 136 2.08 -1.81 11.01
CA GLN A 136 3.12 -1.06 11.73
C GLN A 136 4.48 -1.07 11.04
N LYS A 137 4.85 -2.16 10.34
CA LYS A 137 6.07 -2.23 9.53
C LYS A 137 6.00 -1.26 8.35
N VAL A 138 4.92 -1.33 7.58
CA VAL A 138 4.66 -0.43 6.44
C VAL A 138 4.62 1.02 6.89
N LYS A 139 3.93 1.29 8.00
CA LYS A 139 3.76 2.64 8.55
C LYS A 139 5.11 3.30 8.85
N ARG A 140 6.11 2.56 9.34
CA ARG A 140 7.43 3.13 9.63
C ARG A 140 8.21 3.52 8.37
N LEU A 141 7.93 2.90 7.23
CA LEU A 141 8.65 3.10 5.97
C LEU A 141 8.06 4.22 5.10
N MET A 142 6.92 4.78 5.51
CA MET A 142 6.29 5.93 4.85
C MET A 142 6.41 7.22 5.70
N LEU A 143 7.25 7.23 6.74
CA LEU A 143 7.68 8.46 7.43
C LEU A 143 8.94 8.96 6.75
#